data_AF-A0A960FQ38-F1
#
_entry.id   AF-A0A960FQ38-F1
#
_cell.length_a   1.000
_cell.length_b   1.000
_cell.length_c   1.000
_cell.angle_alpha   90.00
_cell.angle_beta   90.00
_cell.angle_gamma   90.00
#
_symmetry.space_group_name_H-M   'P 1'
#
loop_
_entity.id
_entity.type
_entity.pdbx_description
1 polymer ?
#
loop_
_entity_poly.entity_id
_entity_poly.type
_entity_poly.pdbx_seq_one_letter_code
_entity_poly.pdbx_strand_id
1 'polypeptide(L)'
;ARELTKLHEEIWRGTLADAAAWAEAATPRGELVIVIAGAPPSGEPDDDAVRAALAEAMATGLRTKDAASEVAERLGISRRRAYELATST
;
A
#
# COMPACT_ATOMS: atom_id res chain seq x y z
N ALA A 1 17.68 -8.85 16.05
CA ALA A 1 19.08 -8.47 15.80
C ALA A 1 19.94 -9.33 16.72
N ARG A 2 20.87 -10.09 16.16
CA ARG A 2 21.61 -11.13 16.89
C ARG A 2 23.10 -10.98 16.58
N GLU A 3 23.65 -9.79 16.87
CA GLU A 3 25.07 -9.50 17.05
C GLU A 3 25.25 -7.98 17.30
N LEU A 4 24.95 -7.55 18.53
CA LEU A 4 25.22 -6.19 19.00
C LEU A 4 26.69 -6.09 19.44
N THR A 5 27.55 -5.47 18.64
CA THR A 5 28.96 -5.19 19.02
C THR A 5 29.25 -3.70 19.25
N LYS A 6 28.27 -2.81 19.12
CA LYS A 6 28.41 -1.40 19.50
C LYS A 6 27.76 -1.13 20.86
N LEU A 7 28.54 -0.58 21.78
CA LEU A 7 28.16 -0.24 23.17
C LEU A 7 26.95 0.73 23.28
N HIS A 8 26.46 1.30 22.16
CA HIS A 8 25.42 2.32 22.09
C HIS A 8 24.33 2.02 21.04
N GLU A 9 24.08 0.74 20.72
CA GLU A 9 22.97 0.39 19.82
C GLU A 9 21.67 0.26 20.63
N GLU A 10 20.75 1.21 20.43
CA GLU A 10 19.40 1.19 20.98
C GLU A 10 18.43 0.58 19.96
N ILE A 11 17.74 -0.49 20.35
CA ILE A 11 16.68 -1.10 19.54
C ILE A 11 15.38 -0.96 20.30
N TRP A 12 14.45 -0.21 19.74
CA TRP A 12 13.10 -0.06 20.26
C TRP A 12 12.06 -0.37 19.18
N ARG A 13 10.86 -0.77 19.60
CA ARG A 13 9.73 -1.12 18.74
C ARG A 13 8.47 -0.46 19.27
N GLY A 14 7.64 0.06 18.38
CA GLY A 14 6.34 0.61 18.70
C GLY A 14 5.63 1.13 17.47
N THR A 15 4.64 1.99 17.67
CA THR A 15 3.94 2.64 16.57
C THR A 15 4.76 3.80 16.00
N LEU A 16 4.38 4.30 14.82
CA LEU A 16 4.96 5.54 14.28
C LEU A 16 4.72 6.74 15.19
N ALA A 17 3.61 6.76 15.94
CA ALA A 17 3.32 7.82 16.91
C ALA A 17 4.30 7.78 18.09
N ASP A 18 4.56 6.59 18.62
CA ASP A 18 5.54 6.41 19.69
C ASP A 18 6.96 6.75 19.21
N ALA A 19 7.29 6.42 17.95
CA ALA A 19 8.57 6.76 17.35
C ALA A 19 8.77 8.28 17.24
N ALA A 20 7.72 9.02 16.86
CA ALA A 20 7.74 10.47 16.81
C ALA A 20 7.95 11.07 18.21
N ALA A 21 7.19 10.61 19.21
CA ALA A 21 7.33 11.06 20.59
C ALA A 21 8.73 10.75 21.16
N TRP A 22 9.29 9.58 20.87
CA TRP A 22 10.66 9.22 21.25
C TRP A 22 11.69 10.15 20.59
N ALA A 23 11.55 10.43 19.30
CA ALA A 23 12.49 11.29 18.59
C ALA A 23 12.50 12.73 19.14
N GLU A 24 11.34 13.26 19.54
CA GLU A 24 11.23 14.56 20.19
C GLU A 24 11.93 14.58 21.57
N ALA A 25 11.74 13.52 22.37
CA ALA A 25 12.31 13.45 23.72
C ALA A 25 13.81 13.15 23.74
N ALA A 26 14.26 12.17 22.93
CA ALA A 26 15.62 11.66 22.95
C ALA A 26 16.58 12.45 22.04
N THR A 27 16.07 13.21 21.07
CA THR A 27 16.85 13.94 20.06
C THR A 27 18.01 13.09 19.50
N PRO A 28 17.71 11.92 18.89
CA PRO A 28 18.73 10.98 18.44
C PRO A 28 19.64 11.63 17.38
N ARG A 29 20.93 11.30 17.42
CA ARG A 29 21.94 11.82 16.48
C ARG A 29 22.65 10.68 15.75
N GLY A 30 22.98 10.91 14.49
CA GLY A 30 23.66 9.92 13.63
C GLY A 30 22.70 9.25 12.66
N GLU A 31 23.11 8.12 12.10
CA GLU A 31 22.29 7.32 11.18
C GLU A 31 21.26 6.48 11.97
N LEU A 32 20.01 6.48 11.50
CA LEU A 32 18.94 5.66 12.05
C LEU A 32 18.44 4.64 11.02
N VAL A 33 18.11 3.44 11.48
CA VAL A 33 17.43 2.42 10.67
C VAL A 33 15.99 2.30 11.16
N ILE A 34 15.03 2.59 10.28
CA ILE A 34 13.60 2.46 10.58
C ILE A 34 13.04 1.28 9.79
N VAL A 35 12.45 0.32 10.50
CA VAL A 35 11.73 -0.81 9.89
C VAL A 35 10.24 -0.61 10.09
N ILE A 36 9.52 -0.34 9.02
CA ILE A 36 8.08 -0.08 9.04
C ILE A 36 7.34 -1.35 8.63
N ALA A 37 6.34 -1.75 9.42
CA ALA A 37 5.44 -2.83 9.02
C ALA A 37 4.64 -2.41 7.78
N GLY A 38 4.50 -3.33 6.82
CA GLY A 38 3.65 -3.08 5.65
C GLY A 38 2.21 -2.78 6.04
N ALA A 39 1.51 -2.02 5.21
CA ALA A 39 0.07 -1.82 5.39
C ALA A 39 -0.65 -3.19 5.40
N PRO A 40 -1.72 -3.35 6.20
CA PRO A 40 -2.56 -4.52 6.05
C PRO A 40 -3.07 -4.58 4.60
N PRO A 41 -3.32 -5.79 4.05
CA PRO A 41 -3.97 -5.88 2.76
C PRO A 41 -5.26 -5.06 2.79
N SER A 42 -5.40 -4.12 1.85
CA SER A 42 -6.71 -3.50 1.64
C SER A 42 -7.70 -4.62 1.37
N GLY A 43 -8.89 -4.54 1.97
CA GLY A 43 -9.98 -5.47 1.65
C GLY A 43 -10.25 -5.50 0.15
N GLU A 44 -11.04 -6.48 -0.30
CA GLU A 44 -11.42 -6.55 -1.70
C GLU A 44 -12.05 -5.19 -2.10
N PRO A 45 -11.59 -4.55 -3.20
CA PRO A 45 -12.09 -3.24 -3.58
C PRO A 45 -13.61 -3.29 -3.73
N ASP A 46 -14.29 -2.24 -3.26
CA ASP A 46 -15.71 -2.09 -3.53
C ASP A 46 -15.95 -1.78 -5.01
N ASP A 47 -17.19 -1.96 -5.45
CA ASP A 47 -17.53 -1.81 -6.87
C ASP A 47 -17.33 -0.37 -7.36
N ASP A 48 -17.45 0.63 -6.49
CA ASP A 48 -17.24 2.04 -6.84
C ASP A 48 -15.76 2.34 -7.13
N ALA A 49 -14.86 1.82 -6.30
CA ALA A 49 -13.42 1.90 -6.53
C ALA A 49 -13.01 1.19 -7.83
N VAL A 50 -13.63 0.04 -8.13
CA VAL A 50 -13.37 -0.67 -9.39
C VAL A 50 -13.90 0.13 -10.59
N ARG A 51 -15.10 0.71 -10.50
CA ARG A 51 -15.67 1.56 -11.57
C ARG A 51 -14.85 2.81 -11.81
N ALA A 52 -14.36 3.47 -10.76
CA ALA A 52 -13.47 4.62 -10.87
C ALA A 52 -12.17 4.23 -11.59
N ALA A 53 -11.54 3.12 -11.19
CA ALA A 53 -10.36 2.59 -11.85
C ALA A 53 -10.58 2.24 -13.33
N LEU A 54 -11.73 1.67 -13.67
CA LEU A 54 -12.12 1.37 -15.06
C LEU A 54 -12.31 2.66 -15.88
N ALA A 55 -12.96 3.68 -15.31
CA ALA A 55 -13.15 4.96 -15.98
C ALA A 55 -11.81 5.65 -16.28
N GLU A 56 -10.87 5.63 -15.32
CA GLU A 56 -9.50 6.11 -15.51
C GLU A 56 -8.78 5.34 -16.63
N ALA A 57 -8.81 4.00 -16.59
CA ALA A 57 -8.15 3.18 -17.60
C ALA A 57 -8.72 3.43 -19.00
N MET A 58 -10.04 3.54 -19.16
CA MET A 58 -10.66 3.86 -20.45
C MET A 58 -10.35 5.29 -20.92
N ALA A 59 -10.20 6.25 -19.99
CA ALA A 59 -9.80 7.61 -20.34
C ALA A 59 -8.40 7.70 -20.98
N THR A 60 -7.54 6.70 -20.75
CA THR A 60 -6.25 6.58 -21.45
C THR A 60 -6.36 6.08 -22.90
N GLY A 61 -7.57 5.72 -23.36
CA GLY A 61 -7.83 5.19 -24.69
C GLY A 61 -7.89 3.66 -24.77
N LEU A 62 -7.78 2.96 -23.63
CA LEU A 62 -7.94 1.51 -23.60
C LEU A 62 -9.37 1.08 -23.91
N ARG A 63 -9.50 -0.02 -24.65
CA ARG A 63 -10.80 -0.66 -24.86
C ARG A 63 -11.26 -1.33 -23.57
N THR A 64 -12.57 -1.47 -23.38
CA THR A 64 -13.19 -2.08 -22.18
C THR A 64 -12.54 -3.41 -21.77
N LYS A 65 -12.17 -4.25 -22.75
CA LYS A 65 -11.51 -5.54 -22.49
C LYS A 65 -10.11 -5.37 -21.86
N ASP A 66 -9.34 -4.40 -22.34
CA ASP A 66 -7.96 -4.16 -21.93
C ASP A 66 -7.95 -3.40 -20.60
N ALA A 67 -8.84 -2.41 -20.44
CA ALA A 67 -9.09 -1.73 -19.18
C ALA A 67 -9.49 -2.72 -18.06
N ALA A 68 -10.37 -3.68 -18.35
CA ALA A 68 -10.76 -4.71 -17.38
C ALA A 68 -9.62 -5.66 -17.01
N SER A 69 -8.69 -5.95 -17.92
CA SER A 69 -7.47 -6.71 -17.58
C SER A 69 -6.56 -5.91 -16.66
N GLU A 70 -6.27 -4.66 -17.02
CA GLU A 70 -5.37 -3.80 -16.26
C GLU A 70 -5.89 -3.55 -14.84
N VAL A 71 -7.18 -3.20 -14.71
CA VAL A 71 -7.80 -2.95 -13.41
C VAL A 71 -7.85 -4.22 -12.56
N ALA A 72 -8.08 -5.39 -13.17
CA ALA A 72 -8.07 -6.66 -12.46
C ALA A 72 -6.69 -6.98 -11.86
N GLU A 73 -5.62 -6.75 -12.63
CA GLU A 73 -4.24 -6.92 -12.14
C GLU A 73 -3.89 -5.89 -11.08
N ARG A 74 -4.24 -4.62 -11.31
CA ARG A 74 -3.94 -3.49 -10.42
C ARG A 74 -4.61 -3.63 -9.06
N LEU A 75 -5.86 -4.10 -9.04
CA LEU A 75 -6.68 -4.18 -7.83
C LEU A 75 -6.76 -5.60 -7.25
N GLY A 76 -6.14 -6.59 -7.88
CA GLY A 76 -6.13 -7.97 -7.40
C GLY A 76 -7.49 -8.67 -7.45
N ILE A 77 -8.38 -8.29 -8.37
CA ILE A 77 -9.71 -8.88 -8.54
C ILE A 77 -9.76 -9.78 -9.78
N SER A 78 -10.81 -10.60 -9.90
CA SER A 78 -10.99 -11.40 -11.12
C SER A 78 -11.26 -10.52 -12.34
N ARG A 79 -10.64 -10.85 -13.48
CA ARG A 79 -10.92 -10.21 -14.77
C ARG A 79 -12.41 -10.27 -15.15
N ARG A 80 -13.10 -11.34 -14.76
CA ARG A 80 -14.54 -11.48 -14.96
C ARG A 80 -15.32 -10.41 -14.21
N ARG A 81 -15.04 -10.20 -12.92
CA ARG A 81 -15.67 -9.16 -12.09
C ARG A 81 -15.42 -7.77 -12.67
N ALA A 82 -14.18 -7.46 -13.03
CA ALA A 82 -13.84 -6.17 -13.65
C ALA A 82 -14.61 -5.95 -14.98
N TYR A 83 -14.73 -6.99 -15.80
CA TYR A 83 -15.46 -6.90 -17.07
C TYR A 83 -16.98 -6.78 -16.90
N GLU A 84 -17.56 -7.51 -15.94
CA GLU A 84 -18.97 -7.38 -15.58
C GLU A 84 -19.27 -5.94 -15.12
N LEU A 85 -18.45 -5.37 -14.24
CA LEU A 85 -18.60 -3.99 -13.78
C LEU A 85 -18.41 -2.94 -14.88
N ALA A 86 -17.55 -3.21 -15.86
CA ALA A 86 -17.32 -2.34 -17.01
C ALA A 86 -18.46 -2.36 -18.04
N THR A 87 -19.30 -3.40 -18.03
CA THR A 87 -20.40 -3.58 -18.99
C THR A 87 -21.79 -3.49 -18.36
N SER A 88 -21.89 -3.59 -17.04
CA SER A 88 -23.10 -3.31 -16.27
C SER A 88 -23.31 -1.80 -16.21
N THR A 89 -24.33 -1.30 -16.92
CA THR A 89 -24.81 0.08 -16.84
C THR A 89 -25.59 0.31 -15.54
#